data_AF-A0A351WQU7-F1
#
_entry.id   AF-A0A351WQU7-F1
#
_cell.length_a   1.000
_cell.length_b   1.000
_cell.length_c   1.000
_cell.angle_alpha   90.00
_cell.angle_beta   90.00
_cell.angle_gamma   90.00
#
_symmetry.space_group_name_H-M   'P 1'
#
loop_
_entity.id
_entity.type
_entity.pdbx_description
1 polymer ?
#
loop_
_entity_poly.entity_id
_entity_poly.type
_entity_poly.pdbx_seq_one_letter_code
_entity_poly.pdbx_strand_id
1 'polypeptide(L)'
;MKFKSLRKWKNKEELEGLLFFAQRLDELLFDFTLDTYKPSALNAPFLCLEALTLIAEIEGEVIDRNNLKHVLEELEWSLKKDLVVKRLIDLDISDYILLGETDSLQNVKIRLELLFNRIEPSKYLYKTFDLIFESIEDVKKKDINFLAGTLITTLINQGYHQTYLHNTVEDFFFYGDEETIDSKLDLHKLFIHFRLEKKQYEVAFRVSSLIKEISDSCEAFDLKILDVKPETYKTEFKLHRDDVYVVSADVITYDPYKAREEVERRLEKVKNLYVLFHHKKGINWNEEAFILCKTAQREFLIKRPLGPMKKGFDLKAEKAAIELNRFIKNFGLASSSFVKFDRVVDFHGSAIANEIVEYQLINLWTSLETIIPANSTKSKIANIVDSLMPFLILTYTKKLILRFTSDLMNWNSAIVKSVLRKIPDSKGLALPERVLMLLQVVENKS
;
A
#
# COMPACT_ATOMS: atom_id res chain seq x y z
N MET A 1 14.87 5.12 4.91
CA MET A 1 13.96 5.90 5.78
C MET A 1 14.76 7.01 6.46
N LYS A 2 14.25 8.23 6.56
CA LYS A 2 14.93 9.28 7.32
C LYS A 2 14.62 9.11 8.81
N PHE A 3 15.62 9.24 9.66
CA PHE A 3 15.41 9.21 11.10
C PHE A 3 14.50 10.37 11.53
N LYS A 4 13.42 10.05 12.24
CA LYS A 4 12.49 11.04 12.77
C LYS A 4 12.90 11.53 14.14
N SER A 5 12.53 12.77 14.44
CA SER A 5 12.84 13.37 15.74
C SER A 5 12.11 12.62 16.85
N LEU A 6 12.82 12.25 17.91
CA LEU A 6 12.25 11.61 19.10
C LEU A 6 11.95 12.63 20.22
N ARG A 7 11.63 13.87 19.86
CA ARG A 7 11.36 14.95 20.83
C ARG A 7 10.10 14.71 21.66
N LYS A 8 9.11 14.02 21.11
CA LYS A 8 7.86 13.65 21.83
C LYS A 8 8.05 12.53 22.86
N TRP A 9 9.19 11.84 22.89
CA TRP A 9 9.38 10.63 23.68
C TRP A 9 10.12 10.92 24.98
N LYS A 10 9.50 10.58 26.11
CA LYS A 10 10.15 10.50 27.44
C LYS A 10 10.49 9.03 27.74
N ASN A 11 11.42 8.79 28.68
CA ASN A 11 11.76 7.44 29.19
C ASN A 11 11.96 6.37 28.10
N LYS A 12 12.80 6.67 27.10
CA LYS A 12 12.96 5.86 25.87
C LYS A 12 13.34 4.40 26.11
N GLU A 13 14.08 4.12 27.17
CA GLU A 13 14.49 2.76 27.55
C GLU A 13 13.29 1.92 27.99
N GLU A 14 12.40 2.49 28.82
CA GLU A 14 11.17 1.80 29.27
C GLU A 14 10.14 1.65 28.14
N LEU A 15 10.17 2.56 27.16
CA LEU A 15 9.27 2.59 26.00
C LEU A 15 9.88 1.95 24.74
N GLU A 16 10.97 1.19 24.85
CA GLU A 16 11.68 0.63 23.69
C GLU A 16 10.76 -0.16 22.74
N GLY A 17 9.90 -1.03 23.30
CA GLY A 17 8.93 -1.80 22.51
C GLY A 17 7.95 -0.92 21.73
N LEU A 18 7.43 0.12 22.36
CA LEU A 18 6.49 1.06 21.73
C LEU A 18 7.18 1.93 20.67
N LEU A 19 8.41 2.37 20.94
CA LEU A 19 9.21 3.12 19.99
C LEU A 19 9.53 2.28 18.75
N PHE A 20 9.89 1.01 18.94
CA PHE A 20 10.10 0.08 17.83
C PHE A 20 8.81 -0.11 17.01
N PHE A 21 7.67 -0.27 17.67
CA PHE A 21 6.37 -0.34 17.01
C PHE A 21 6.07 0.92 16.17
N ALA A 22 6.26 2.12 16.73
CA ALA A 22 6.04 3.37 16.04
C ALA A 22 6.94 3.54 14.80
N GLN A 23 8.23 3.20 14.93
CA GLN A 23 9.16 3.20 13.80
C GLN A 23 8.74 2.21 12.73
N ARG A 24 8.25 1.03 13.13
CA ARG A 24 7.82 0.01 12.17
C ARG A 24 6.55 0.41 11.42
N LEU A 25 5.57 1.00 12.10
CA LEU A 25 4.37 1.55 11.44
C LEU A 25 4.73 2.63 10.41
N ASP A 26 5.63 3.54 10.78
CA ASP A 26 6.10 4.58 9.87
C ASP A 26 6.78 3.99 8.62
N GLU A 27 7.63 2.97 8.79
CA GLU A 27 8.26 2.28 7.66
C GLU A 27 7.24 1.58 6.77
N LEU A 28 6.29 0.84 7.36
CA LEU A 28 5.23 0.12 6.63
C LEU A 28 4.38 1.06 5.77
N LEU A 29 4.09 2.26 6.27
CA LEU A 29 3.18 3.21 5.66
C LEU A 29 3.86 4.22 4.73
N PHE A 30 5.19 4.34 4.80
CA PHE A 30 5.94 5.26 3.96
C PHE A 30 5.96 4.81 2.49
N ASP A 31 5.55 5.70 1.59
CA ASP A 31 5.35 5.40 0.17
C ASP A 31 6.59 4.82 -0.54
N PHE A 32 7.78 5.32 -0.18
CA PHE A 32 9.07 4.96 -0.80
C PHE A 32 9.87 3.93 0.03
N THR A 33 9.19 3.20 0.90
CA THR A 33 9.74 2.02 1.55
C THR A 33 9.97 0.91 0.52
N LEU A 34 11.01 0.11 0.72
CA LEU A 34 11.29 -1.06 -0.11
C LEU A 34 10.09 -2.02 -0.06
N ASP A 35 9.72 -2.60 -1.20
CA ASP A 35 8.66 -3.60 -1.35
C ASP A 35 8.72 -4.71 -0.28
N THR A 36 9.91 -5.24 0.02
CA THR A 36 10.09 -6.26 1.07
C THR A 36 9.69 -5.81 2.48
N TYR A 37 9.67 -4.50 2.74
CA TYR A 37 9.35 -3.94 4.06
C TYR A 37 7.94 -3.36 4.12
N LYS A 38 7.19 -3.37 3.01
CA LYS A 38 5.78 -2.96 2.96
C LYS A 38 4.87 -4.01 3.63
N PRO A 39 3.66 -3.64 4.06
CA PRO A 39 2.67 -4.62 4.50
C PRO A 39 2.38 -5.63 3.38
N SER A 40 2.03 -6.86 3.75
CA SER A 40 1.51 -7.85 2.80
C SER A 40 0.24 -7.29 2.15
N ALA A 41 -0.05 -7.74 0.91
CA ALA A 41 -1.29 -7.35 0.24
C ALA A 41 -2.51 -7.86 1.02
N LEU A 42 -2.47 -9.13 1.44
CA LEU A 42 -3.51 -9.79 2.23
C LEU A 42 -2.89 -10.46 3.46
N ASN A 43 -3.72 -10.66 4.48
CA ASN A 43 -3.43 -11.51 5.63
C ASN A 43 -4.49 -12.62 5.73
N ALA A 44 -4.39 -13.50 6.73
CA ALA A 44 -5.22 -14.70 6.81
C ALA A 44 -6.75 -14.46 6.65
N PRO A 45 -7.38 -13.48 7.34
CA PRO A 45 -8.80 -13.18 7.12
C PRO A 45 -9.16 -12.85 5.67
N PHE A 46 -8.34 -12.03 4.99
CA PHE A 46 -8.63 -11.59 3.63
C PHE A 46 -8.25 -12.63 2.57
N LEU A 47 -7.23 -13.44 2.81
CA LEU A 47 -6.94 -14.64 1.98
C LEU A 47 -8.09 -15.66 2.08
N CYS A 48 -8.68 -15.82 3.26
CA CYS A 48 -9.84 -16.69 3.45
C CYS A 48 -11.06 -16.14 2.69
N LEU A 49 -11.29 -14.82 2.76
CA LEU A 49 -12.36 -14.15 2.00
C LEU A 49 -12.14 -14.26 0.48
N GLU A 50 -10.91 -14.08 0.01
CA GLU A 50 -10.54 -14.25 -1.38
C GLU A 50 -10.81 -15.69 -1.85
N ALA A 51 -10.40 -16.69 -1.08
CA ALA A 51 -10.68 -18.09 -1.39
C ALA A 51 -12.19 -18.38 -1.48
N LEU A 52 -12.99 -17.84 -0.55
CA LEU A 52 -14.45 -17.98 -0.58
C LEU A 52 -15.09 -17.30 -1.80
N THR A 53 -14.58 -16.12 -2.17
CA THR A 53 -15.03 -15.37 -3.35
C THR A 53 -14.71 -16.16 -4.63
N LEU A 54 -13.49 -16.67 -4.74
CA LEU A 54 -13.04 -17.48 -5.86
C LEU A 54 -13.83 -18.78 -5.99
N ILE A 55 -14.20 -19.43 -4.88
CA ILE A 55 -15.10 -20.60 -4.90
C ILE A 55 -16.46 -20.22 -5.51
N ALA A 56 -17.05 -19.09 -5.13
CA ALA A 56 -18.32 -18.63 -5.68
C ALA A 56 -18.21 -18.33 -7.19
N GLU A 57 -17.08 -17.77 -7.64
CA GLU A 57 -16.81 -17.53 -9.07
C GLU A 57 -16.60 -18.83 -9.86
N ILE A 58 -16.00 -19.86 -9.25
CA ILE A 58 -15.88 -21.19 -9.85
C ILE A 58 -17.26 -21.86 -9.95
N GLU A 59 -18.08 -21.78 -8.91
CA GLU A 59 -19.47 -22.27 -8.91
C GLU A 59 -20.31 -21.56 -9.98
N GLY A 60 -20.02 -20.29 -10.26
CA GLY A 60 -20.63 -19.50 -11.33
C GLY A 60 -20.01 -19.67 -12.71
N GLU A 61 -19.07 -20.61 -12.89
CA GLU A 61 -18.33 -20.86 -14.15
C GLU A 61 -17.60 -19.63 -14.73
N VAL A 62 -17.25 -18.65 -13.88
CA VAL A 62 -16.52 -17.44 -14.27
C VAL A 62 -15.00 -17.70 -14.31
N ILE A 63 -14.50 -18.51 -13.37
CA ILE A 63 -13.07 -18.80 -13.21
C ILE A 63 -12.84 -20.32 -13.16
N ASP A 64 -11.70 -20.75 -13.74
CA ASP A 64 -11.26 -22.14 -13.71
C ASP A 64 -10.79 -22.58 -12.31
N ARG A 65 -11.18 -23.80 -11.91
CA ARG A 65 -10.88 -24.38 -10.58
C ARG A 65 -9.39 -24.45 -10.26
N ASN A 66 -8.50 -24.55 -11.25
CA ASN A 66 -7.06 -24.68 -11.00
C ASN A 66 -6.47 -23.43 -10.31
N ASN A 67 -7.13 -22.26 -10.42
CA ASN A 67 -6.68 -21.04 -9.76
C ASN A 67 -6.84 -21.09 -8.23
N LEU A 68 -7.79 -21.88 -7.71
CA LEU A 68 -8.05 -21.99 -6.27
C LEU A 68 -6.85 -22.54 -5.49
N LYS A 69 -6.10 -23.45 -6.10
CA LYS A 69 -4.94 -24.09 -5.46
C LYS A 69 -3.92 -23.05 -4.96
N HIS A 70 -3.62 -22.04 -5.76
CA HIS A 70 -2.63 -21.02 -5.41
C HIS A 70 -3.05 -20.19 -4.19
N VAL A 71 -4.33 -19.80 -4.13
CA VAL A 71 -4.88 -19.03 -2.99
C VAL A 71 -4.90 -19.89 -1.73
N LEU A 72 -5.27 -21.17 -1.83
CA LEU A 72 -5.27 -22.08 -0.69
C LEU A 72 -3.86 -22.35 -0.15
N GLU A 73 -2.87 -22.51 -1.02
CA GLU A 73 -1.46 -22.67 -0.63
C GLU A 73 -0.94 -21.43 0.11
N GLU A 74 -1.27 -20.23 -0.36
CA GLU A 74 -0.91 -18.97 0.31
C GLU A 74 -1.62 -18.81 1.66
N LEU A 75 -2.92 -19.12 1.71
CA LEU A 75 -3.69 -19.09 2.94
C LEU A 75 -3.12 -20.08 3.98
N GLU A 76 -2.82 -21.32 3.59
CA GLU A 76 -2.23 -22.32 4.49
C GLU A 76 -0.89 -21.84 5.05
N TRP A 77 -0.04 -21.27 4.19
CA TRP A 77 1.23 -20.68 4.60
C TRP A 77 1.04 -19.53 5.59
N SER A 78 0.05 -18.66 5.35
CA SER A 78 -0.28 -17.53 6.22
C SER A 78 -0.74 -18.02 7.59
N LEU A 79 -1.73 -18.93 7.64
CA LEU A 79 -2.28 -19.46 8.89
C LEU A 79 -1.19 -20.09 9.77
N LYS A 80 -0.27 -20.88 9.18
CA LYS A 80 0.81 -21.58 9.93
C LYS A 80 1.72 -20.61 10.68
N LYS A 81 1.89 -19.39 10.18
CA LYS A 81 2.82 -18.39 10.73
C LYS A 81 2.12 -17.33 11.56
N ASP A 82 0.81 -17.22 11.46
CA ASP A 82 0.06 -16.11 12.02
C ASP A 82 -0.17 -16.23 13.54
N LEU A 83 0.40 -15.30 14.30
CA LEU A 83 0.28 -15.25 15.76
C LEU A 83 -1.14 -14.94 16.22
N VAL A 84 -1.90 -14.14 15.46
CA VAL A 84 -3.26 -13.73 15.81
C VAL A 84 -4.22 -14.89 15.58
N VAL A 85 -4.09 -15.59 14.45
CA VAL A 85 -4.92 -16.76 14.14
C VAL A 85 -4.76 -17.83 15.22
N LYS A 86 -3.52 -18.16 15.61
CA LYS A 86 -3.24 -19.14 16.67
C LYS A 86 -3.86 -18.80 18.03
N ARG A 87 -4.27 -17.55 18.24
CA ARG A 87 -4.97 -17.09 19.45
C ARG A 87 -6.49 -17.03 19.29
N LEU A 88 -7.00 -17.12 18.07
CA LEU A 88 -8.42 -17.07 17.74
C LEU A 88 -9.04 -18.44 17.42
N ILE A 89 -8.22 -19.41 17.02
CA ILE A 89 -8.68 -20.76 16.69
C ILE A 89 -8.26 -21.76 17.77
N ASP A 90 -9.18 -22.67 18.10
CA ASP A 90 -8.95 -23.76 19.05
C ASP A 90 -8.56 -25.09 18.38
N LEU A 91 -8.74 -25.19 17.06
CA LEU A 91 -8.45 -26.40 16.26
C LEU A 91 -7.14 -26.24 15.50
N ASP A 92 -6.58 -27.36 15.03
CA ASP A 92 -5.38 -27.32 14.19
C ASP A 92 -5.72 -26.70 12.82
N ILE A 93 -4.77 -26.00 12.21
CA ILE A 93 -4.93 -25.39 10.89
C ILE A 93 -5.26 -26.45 9.83
N SER A 94 -4.70 -27.65 9.98
CA SER A 94 -4.97 -28.80 9.11
C SER A 94 -6.42 -29.27 9.14
N ASP A 95 -7.18 -28.95 10.19
CA ASP A 95 -8.62 -29.24 10.26
C ASP A 95 -9.43 -28.31 9.34
N TYR A 96 -8.90 -27.13 9.01
CA TYR A 96 -9.57 -26.13 8.17
C TYR A 96 -9.19 -26.23 6.70
N ILE A 97 -7.92 -26.43 6.38
CA ILE A 97 -7.44 -26.44 4.99
C ILE A 97 -6.90 -27.82 4.64
N LEU A 98 -7.61 -28.49 3.75
CA LEU A 98 -7.14 -29.69 3.08
C LEU A 98 -6.81 -29.33 1.63
N LEU A 99 -5.52 -29.39 1.29
CA LEU A 99 -5.00 -29.13 -0.07
C LEU A 99 -5.16 -30.34 -1.02
N GLY A 100 -5.99 -31.33 -0.66
CA GLY A 100 -6.14 -32.57 -1.42
C GLY A 100 -7.05 -32.42 -2.64
N GLU A 101 -6.64 -32.97 -3.78
CA GLU A 101 -7.44 -33.02 -5.03
C GLU A 101 -8.75 -33.83 -4.89
N THR A 102 -8.92 -34.57 -3.79
CA THR A 102 -10.05 -35.48 -3.56
C THR A 102 -11.25 -34.84 -2.85
N ASP A 103 -11.11 -33.64 -2.28
CA ASP A 103 -12.23 -33.00 -1.58
C ASP A 103 -13.19 -32.28 -2.54
N SER A 104 -14.48 -32.39 -2.24
CA SER A 104 -15.51 -31.65 -2.97
C SER A 104 -15.37 -30.14 -2.68
N LEU A 105 -15.61 -29.31 -3.70
CA LEU A 105 -15.56 -27.85 -3.56
C LEU A 105 -16.46 -27.34 -2.42
N GLN A 106 -17.63 -27.96 -2.26
CA GLN A 106 -18.58 -27.67 -1.19
C GLN A 106 -17.99 -27.91 0.21
N ASN A 107 -17.23 -28.99 0.41
CA ASN A 107 -16.59 -29.26 1.70
C ASN A 107 -15.51 -28.23 2.02
N VAL A 108 -14.73 -27.82 1.03
CA VAL A 108 -13.71 -26.77 1.19
C VAL A 108 -14.38 -25.46 1.60
N LYS A 109 -15.47 -25.08 0.90
CA LYS A 109 -16.26 -23.87 1.19
C LYS A 109 -16.75 -23.84 2.64
N ILE A 110 -17.41 -24.91 3.11
CA ILE A 110 -17.94 -24.99 4.48
C ILE A 110 -16.82 -24.82 5.53
N ARG A 111 -15.65 -25.44 5.32
CA ARG A 111 -14.52 -25.31 6.25
C ARG A 111 -13.96 -23.89 6.26
N LEU A 112 -13.84 -23.26 5.10
CA LEU A 112 -13.40 -21.86 5.00
C LEU A 112 -14.41 -20.89 5.62
N GLU A 113 -15.71 -21.12 5.48
CA GLU A 113 -16.75 -20.34 6.16
C GLU A 113 -16.60 -20.46 7.70
N LEU A 114 -16.39 -21.68 8.21
CA LEU A 114 -16.13 -21.92 9.63
C LEU A 114 -14.85 -21.21 10.11
N LEU A 115 -13.77 -21.26 9.31
CA LEU A 115 -12.53 -20.54 9.61
C LEU A 115 -12.78 -19.03 9.63
N PHE A 116 -13.38 -18.48 8.57
CA PHE A 116 -13.65 -17.06 8.42
C PHE A 116 -14.48 -16.51 9.59
N ASN A 117 -15.48 -17.24 10.06
CA ASN A 117 -16.27 -16.84 11.23
C ASN A 117 -15.44 -16.68 12.52
N ARG A 118 -14.34 -17.43 12.66
CA ARG A 118 -13.40 -17.32 13.80
C ARG A 118 -12.39 -16.19 13.62
N ILE A 119 -11.88 -16.03 12.40
CA ILE A 119 -10.86 -15.02 12.08
C ILE A 119 -11.45 -13.79 11.38
N GLU A 120 -12.73 -13.50 11.60
CA GLU A 120 -13.43 -12.37 10.97
C GLU A 120 -12.61 -11.08 11.16
N PRO A 121 -12.46 -10.22 10.13
CA PRO A 121 -11.54 -9.09 10.17
C PRO A 121 -11.65 -8.19 11.40
N SER A 122 -12.87 -7.93 11.90
CA SER A 122 -13.08 -7.14 13.12
C SER A 122 -12.51 -7.83 14.36
N LYS A 123 -12.84 -9.11 14.57
CA LYS A 123 -12.32 -9.91 15.71
C LYS A 123 -10.79 -10.00 15.64
N TYR A 124 -10.29 -10.22 14.43
CA TYR A 124 -8.87 -10.29 14.13
C TYR A 124 -8.14 -8.97 14.44
N LEU A 125 -8.73 -7.81 14.06
CA LEU A 125 -8.19 -6.49 14.37
C LEU A 125 -8.06 -6.25 15.87
N TYR A 126 -9.15 -6.45 16.63
CA TYR A 126 -9.12 -6.21 18.07
C TYR A 126 -8.17 -7.18 18.79
N LYS A 127 -8.11 -8.44 18.37
CA LYS A 127 -7.13 -9.38 18.93
C LYS A 127 -5.69 -8.98 18.58
N THR A 128 -5.47 -8.38 17.42
CA THR A 128 -4.17 -7.81 17.04
C THR A 128 -3.79 -6.66 17.97
N PHE A 129 -4.74 -5.78 18.35
CA PHE A 129 -4.46 -4.72 19.33
C PHE A 129 -3.98 -5.28 20.67
N ASP A 130 -4.67 -6.28 21.21
CA ASP A 130 -4.30 -6.90 22.50
C ASP A 130 -2.88 -7.50 22.44
N LEU A 131 -2.58 -8.26 21.39
CA LEU A 131 -1.27 -8.90 21.22
C LEU A 131 -0.14 -7.88 21.00
N ILE A 132 -0.44 -6.72 20.41
CA ILE A 132 0.54 -5.63 20.28
C ILE A 132 0.90 -5.10 21.66
N PHE A 133 -0.08 -4.87 22.54
CA PHE A 133 0.20 -4.44 23.92
C PHE A 133 1.07 -5.45 24.66
N GLU A 134 0.69 -6.72 24.67
CA GLU A 134 1.47 -7.81 25.29
C GLU A 134 2.91 -7.83 24.75
N SER A 135 3.07 -7.71 23.42
CA SER A 135 4.40 -7.77 22.78
C SER A 135 5.25 -6.53 23.07
N ILE A 136 4.63 -5.36 23.24
CA ILE A 136 5.32 -4.12 23.63
C ILE A 136 5.74 -4.14 25.10
N GLU A 137 4.92 -4.74 25.97
CA GLU A 137 5.26 -4.93 27.38
C GLU A 137 6.50 -5.80 27.53
N ASP A 138 6.52 -6.94 26.83
CA ASP A 138 7.62 -7.92 26.84
C ASP A 138 8.80 -7.57 25.91
N VAL A 139 8.71 -6.47 25.16
CA VAL A 139 9.72 -6.03 24.16
C VAL A 139 10.04 -7.12 23.11
N LYS A 140 9.03 -7.90 22.71
CA LYS A 140 9.13 -8.96 21.70
C LYS A 140 9.18 -8.39 20.29
N LYS A 141 10.29 -7.74 19.91
CA LYS A 141 10.44 -7.01 18.62
C LYS A 141 10.02 -7.81 17.38
N LYS A 142 10.28 -9.13 17.35
CA LYS A 142 9.87 -9.99 16.24
C LYS A 142 8.34 -10.06 16.11
N ASP A 143 7.65 -10.20 17.22
CA ASP A 143 6.19 -10.27 17.28
C ASP A 143 5.58 -8.90 17.01
N ILE A 144 6.16 -7.82 17.57
CA ILE A 144 5.78 -6.44 17.26
C ILE A 144 5.87 -6.16 15.75
N ASN A 145 6.95 -6.59 15.11
CA ASN A 145 7.13 -6.42 13.66
C ASN A 145 6.06 -7.15 12.86
N PHE A 146 5.75 -8.40 13.22
CA PHE A 146 4.70 -9.18 12.58
C PHE A 146 3.33 -8.51 12.77
N LEU A 147 2.97 -8.21 14.01
CA LEU A 147 1.68 -7.63 14.37
C LEU A 147 1.46 -6.24 13.77
N ALA A 148 2.51 -5.41 13.67
CA ALA A 148 2.44 -4.13 12.97
C ALA A 148 2.09 -4.30 11.48
N GLY A 149 2.74 -5.24 10.79
CA GLY A 149 2.44 -5.54 9.38
C GLY A 149 1.01 -6.03 9.21
N THR A 150 0.59 -6.96 10.06
CA THR A 150 -0.76 -7.51 10.11
C THR A 150 -1.82 -6.44 10.38
N LEU A 151 -1.57 -5.54 11.33
CA LEU A 151 -2.46 -4.42 11.65
C LEU A 151 -2.70 -3.53 10.44
N ILE A 152 -1.62 -3.05 9.81
CA ILE A 152 -1.73 -2.17 8.64
C ILE A 152 -2.41 -2.86 7.47
N THR A 153 -2.05 -4.13 7.22
CA THR A 153 -2.72 -4.96 6.20
C THR A 153 -4.22 -5.04 6.46
N THR A 154 -4.61 -5.25 7.72
CA THR A 154 -6.03 -5.35 8.11
C THR A 154 -6.76 -4.04 7.89
N LEU A 155 -6.20 -2.91 8.33
CA LEU A 155 -6.82 -1.59 8.22
C LEU A 155 -7.00 -1.16 6.76
N ILE A 156 -5.98 -1.38 5.92
CA ILE A 156 -6.05 -1.04 4.49
C ILE A 156 -7.15 -1.86 3.81
N ASN A 157 -7.17 -3.19 4.02
CA ASN A 157 -8.18 -4.06 3.41
C ASN A 157 -9.60 -3.85 3.99
N GLN A 158 -9.72 -3.33 5.22
CA GLN A 158 -10.99 -2.86 5.76
C GLN A 158 -11.47 -1.54 5.14
N GLY A 159 -10.61 -0.83 4.40
CA GLY A 159 -10.98 0.36 3.64
C GLY A 159 -10.40 1.68 4.15
N TYR A 160 -9.47 1.66 5.11
CA TYR A 160 -8.70 2.85 5.45
C TYR A 160 -7.70 3.19 4.34
N HIS A 161 -7.56 4.48 4.04
CA HIS A 161 -6.56 4.96 3.10
C HIS A 161 -5.16 4.99 3.74
N GLN A 162 -4.15 4.46 3.04
CA GLN A 162 -2.78 4.35 3.56
C GLN A 162 -2.21 5.70 4.01
N THR A 163 -2.42 6.78 3.25
CA THR A 163 -1.93 8.13 3.63
C THR A 163 -2.58 8.66 4.90
N TYR A 164 -3.85 8.32 5.16
CA TYR A 164 -4.49 8.68 6.43
C TYR A 164 -3.82 7.97 7.60
N LEU A 165 -3.62 6.66 7.46
CA LEU A 165 -2.91 5.87 8.48
C LEU A 165 -1.51 6.43 8.72
N HIS A 166 -0.79 6.75 7.64
CA HIS A 166 0.57 7.30 7.72
C HIS A 166 0.58 8.60 8.51
N ASN A 167 -0.20 9.59 8.09
CA ASN A 167 -0.26 10.89 8.76
C ASN A 167 -0.72 10.75 10.22
N THR A 168 -1.69 9.88 10.51
CA THR A 168 -2.15 9.64 11.88
C THR A 168 -1.00 9.09 12.76
N VAL A 169 -0.22 8.14 12.25
CA VAL A 169 0.97 7.60 12.94
C VAL A 169 2.05 8.68 13.09
N GLU A 170 2.29 9.48 12.06
CA GLU A 170 3.27 10.56 12.10
C GLU A 170 2.92 11.64 13.13
N ASP A 171 1.67 12.11 13.11
CA ASP A 171 1.15 13.12 14.03
C ASP A 171 1.19 12.61 15.47
N PHE A 172 0.73 11.38 15.70
CA PHE A 172 0.72 10.80 17.04
C PHE A 172 2.13 10.65 17.63
N PHE A 173 3.04 9.97 16.91
CA PHE A 173 4.34 9.58 17.47
C PHE A 173 5.49 10.58 17.27
N PHE A 174 5.45 11.44 16.24
CA PHE A 174 6.65 12.17 15.80
C PHE A 174 6.47 13.68 15.66
N TYR A 175 5.33 14.16 15.14
CA TYR A 175 5.19 15.57 14.72
C TYR A 175 4.07 16.35 15.37
N GLY A 176 2.96 15.72 15.73
CA GLY A 176 1.76 16.42 16.19
C GLY A 176 1.96 17.11 17.53
N ASP A 177 1.19 18.17 17.75
CA ASP A 177 1.25 19.04 18.94
C ASP A 177 0.65 18.40 20.21
N GLU A 178 0.14 17.16 20.10
CA GLU A 178 -0.38 16.38 21.22
C GLU A 178 0.71 16.06 22.26
N GLU A 179 0.26 15.62 23.45
CA GLU A 179 1.09 15.28 24.61
C GLU A 179 2.31 14.40 24.26
N THR A 180 3.37 14.57 25.06
CA THR A 180 4.54 13.69 24.98
C THR A 180 4.15 12.25 25.27
N ILE A 181 4.69 11.31 24.50
CA ILE A 181 4.55 9.87 24.76
C ILE A 181 5.42 9.54 25.98
N ASP A 182 4.76 9.19 27.08
CA ASP A 182 5.41 8.85 28.35
C ASP A 182 4.95 7.50 28.92
N SER A 183 3.91 6.90 28.35
CA SER A 183 3.38 5.61 28.79
C SER A 183 3.06 4.69 27.62
N LYS A 184 3.23 3.37 27.85
CA LYS A 184 2.76 2.34 26.91
C LYS A 184 1.25 2.42 26.69
N LEU A 185 0.50 2.88 27.69
CA LEU A 185 -0.96 3.03 27.64
C LEU A 185 -1.43 4.12 26.67
N ASP A 186 -0.55 5.07 26.29
CA ASP A 186 -0.87 6.09 25.29
C ASP A 186 -1.28 5.46 23.96
N LEU A 187 -0.82 4.23 23.67
CA LEU A 187 -1.19 3.50 22.47
C LEU A 187 -2.72 3.30 22.33
N HIS A 188 -3.48 3.29 23.43
CA HIS A 188 -4.94 3.23 23.35
C HIS A 188 -5.52 4.45 22.62
N LYS A 189 -4.90 5.64 22.79
CA LYS A 189 -5.31 6.87 22.10
C LYS A 189 -5.18 6.69 20.59
N LEU A 190 -4.07 6.12 20.12
CA LEU A 190 -3.89 5.80 18.70
C LEU A 190 -4.96 4.82 18.20
N PHE A 191 -5.19 3.73 18.94
CA PHE A 191 -6.14 2.69 18.50
C PHE A 191 -7.58 3.17 18.42
N ILE A 192 -7.97 4.23 19.13
CA ILE A 192 -9.28 4.88 18.96
C ILE A 192 -9.48 5.36 17.50
N HIS A 193 -8.43 5.84 16.83
CA HIS A 193 -8.51 6.26 15.43
C HIS A 193 -8.74 5.09 14.45
N PHE A 194 -8.49 3.85 14.90
CA PHE A 194 -8.49 2.63 14.07
C PHE A 194 -9.64 1.66 14.42
N ARG A 195 -10.68 2.11 15.12
CA ARG A 195 -11.81 1.27 15.58
C ARG A 195 -12.89 0.93 14.52
N LEU A 196 -12.57 1.03 13.23
CA LEU A 196 -13.52 0.77 12.14
C LEU A 196 -14.81 1.60 12.26
N GLU A 197 -14.70 2.86 12.68
CA GLU A 197 -15.85 3.77 12.79
C GLU A 197 -15.97 4.63 11.53
N LYS A 198 -17.06 4.45 10.78
CA LYS A 198 -17.37 5.31 9.63
C LYS A 198 -17.88 6.67 10.12
N LYS A 199 -17.43 7.72 9.46
CA LYS A 199 -17.83 9.12 9.68
C LYS A 199 -18.47 9.66 8.41
N GLN A 200 -19.25 10.71 8.57
CA GLN A 200 -19.92 11.40 7.47
C GLN A 200 -19.10 12.62 7.05
N TYR A 201 -18.85 12.71 5.75
CA TYR A 201 -18.05 13.76 5.13
C TYR A 201 -18.83 14.49 4.05
N GLU A 202 -18.59 15.79 3.98
CA GLU A 202 -18.90 16.61 2.80
C GLU A 202 -17.60 16.88 2.05
N VAL A 203 -17.60 16.68 0.74
CA VAL A 203 -16.42 16.85 -0.11
C VAL A 203 -16.75 17.81 -1.24
N ALA A 204 -15.88 18.80 -1.42
CA ALA A 204 -16.00 19.80 -2.47
C ALA A 204 -14.73 19.86 -3.32
N PHE A 205 -14.92 19.93 -4.63
CA PHE A 205 -13.87 20.17 -5.62
C PHE A 205 -14.13 21.48 -6.38
N ARG A 206 -13.04 22.09 -6.85
CA ARG A 206 -13.10 23.12 -7.89
C ARG A 206 -13.04 22.43 -9.25
N VAL A 207 -14.05 22.60 -10.08
CA VAL A 207 -14.23 21.89 -11.35
C VAL A 207 -14.45 22.90 -12.46
N SER A 208 -13.94 22.62 -13.65
CA SER A 208 -14.16 23.47 -14.83
C SER A 208 -15.65 23.68 -15.07
N SER A 209 -16.06 24.92 -15.33
CA SER A 209 -17.45 25.33 -15.59
C SER A 209 -18.18 24.54 -16.68
N LEU A 210 -17.45 23.84 -17.57
CA LEU A 210 -18.00 22.89 -18.53
C LEU A 210 -18.96 21.85 -17.90
N ILE A 211 -18.75 21.48 -16.63
CA ILE A 211 -19.62 20.53 -15.93
C ILE A 211 -21.07 21.05 -15.78
N LYS A 212 -21.30 22.37 -15.88
CA LYS A 212 -22.65 22.95 -15.85
C LYS A 212 -23.53 22.51 -17.02
N GLU A 213 -22.93 22.20 -18.18
CA GLU A 213 -23.66 21.72 -19.36
C GLU A 213 -24.32 20.35 -19.12
N ILE A 214 -23.95 19.66 -18.03
CA ILE A 214 -24.47 18.36 -17.65
C ILE A 214 -24.97 18.33 -16.21
N SER A 215 -25.40 19.48 -15.66
CA SER A 215 -25.87 19.61 -14.28
C SER A 215 -26.89 18.55 -13.88
N ASP A 216 -27.87 18.32 -14.75
CA ASP A 216 -28.97 17.38 -14.50
C ASP A 216 -28.48 15.94 -14.37
N SER A 217 -27.39 15.61 -15.09
CA SER A 217 -26.76 14.29 -15.00
C SER A 217 -25.89 14.16 -13.75
N CYS A 218 -25.31 15.24 -13.23
CA CYS A 218 -24.49 15.21 -12.03
C CYS A 218 -25.27 14.81 -10.78
N GLU A 219 -26.55 15.16 -10.68
CA GLU A 219 -27.41 14.79 -9.56
C GLU A 219 -27.53 13.27 -9.39
N ALA A 220 -27.57 12.51 -10.50
CA ALA A 220 -27.59 11.05 -10.49
C ALA A 220 -26.33 10.40 -9.91
N PHE A 221 -25.26 11.18 -9.70
CA PHE A 221 -24.00 10.74 -9.09
C PHE A 221 -23.77 11.39 -7.72
N ASP A 222 -24.80 11.96 -7.09
CA ASP A 222 -24.72 12.70 -5.82
C ASP A 222 -23.73 13.89 -5.87
N LEU A 223 -23.68 14.59 -7.01
CA LEU A 223 -22.83 15.75 -7.24
C LEU A 223 -23.68 17.01 -7.46
N LYS A 224 -23.56 17.97 -6.56
CA LYS A 224 -24.24 19.27 -6.64
C LYS A 224 -23.29 20.34 -7.13
N ILE A 225 -23.67 21.06 -8.16
CA ILE A 225 -22.88 22.17 -8.71
C ILE A 225 -23.30 23.47 -8.02
N LEU A 226 -22.34 24.26 -7.55
CA LEU A 226 -22.57 25.54 -6.89
C LEU A 226 -21.65 26.62 -7.47
N ASP A 227 -22.21 27.80 -7.71
CA ASP A 227 -21.46 28.98 -8.15
C ASP A 227 -20.80 29.75 -7.00
N VAL A 228 -21.31 29.52 -5.79
CA VAL A 228 -20.87 30.20 -4.56
C VAL A 228 -20.30 29.16 -3.61
N LYS A 229 -19.32 29.57 -2.79
CA LYS A 229 -18.73 28.74 -1.75
C LYS A 229 -19.84 28.14 -0.87
N PRO A 230 -19.83 26.84 -0.57
CA PRO A 230 -20.78 26.27 0.37
C PRO A 230 -20.60 26.90 1.76
N GLU A 231 -21.71 27.28 2.40
CA GLU A 231 -21.70 27.94 3.72
C GLU A 231 -21.15 27.06 4.85
N THR A 232 -21.14 25.74 4.62
CA THR A 232 -20.64 24.71 5.53
C THR A 232 -19.15 24.83 5.83
N TYR A 233 -18.35 25.40 4.92
CA TYR A 233 -16.91 25.54 5.07
C TYR A 233 -16.51 26.91 5.65
N LYS A 234 -15.76 26.89 6.76
CA LYS A 234 -15.12 28.05 7.37
C LYS A 234 -13.90 28.48 6.58
N THR A 235 -13.11 27.54 6.07
CA THR A 235 -11.93 27.84 5.27
C THR A 235 -12.34 28.55 3.98
N GLU A 236 -11.71 29.68 3.71
CA GLU A 236 -11.88 30.40 2.45
C GLU A 236 -11.10 29.70 1.34
N PHE A 237 -11.79 29.33 0.28
CA PHE A 237 -11.18 28.90 -0.96
C PHE A 237 -11.89 29.58 -2.12
N LYS A 238 -11.12 30.09 -3.07
CA LYS A 238 -11.60 30.89 -4.19
C LYS A 238 -11.64 30.06 -5.47
N LEU A 239 -12.69 30.25 -6.26
CA LEU A 239 -12.77 29.76 -7.62
C LEU A 239 -11.74 30.48 -8.50
N HIS A 240 -11.19 29.76 -9.48
CA HIS A 240 -10.55 30.41 -10.62
C HIS A 240 -11.63 30.95 -11.58
N ARG A 241 -11.22 31.82 -12.52
CA ARG A 241 -12.15 32.59 -13.39
C ARG A 241 -13.19 31.73 -14.13
N ASP A 242 -12.89 30.46 -14.36
CA ASP A 242 -13.73 29.53 -15.14
C ASP A 242 -14.13 28.25 -14.37
N ASP A 243 -14.02 28.26 -13.04
CA ASP A 243 -14.35 27.11 -12.18
C ASP A 243 -15.70 27.27 -11.47
N VAL A 244 -16.26 26.14 -11.06
CA VAL A 244 -17.45 26.02 -10.20
C VAL A 244 -17.13 25.06 -9.06
N TYR A 245 -17.93 25.09 -7.99
CA TYR A 245 -17.85 24.07 -6.95
C TYR A 245 -18.70 22.87 -7.34
N VAL A 246 -18.15 21.67 -7.13
CA VAL A 246 -18.94 20.43 -7.12
C VAL A 246 -18.82 19.80 -5.75
N VAL A 247 -19.97 19.58 -5.11
CA VAL A 247 -20.08 19.14 -3.72
C VAL A 247 -20.86 17.83 -3.64
N SER A 248 -20.36 16.90 -2.84
CA SER A 248 -21.10 15.73 -2.39
C SER A 248 -21.23 15.76 -0.87
N ALA A 249 -22.47 15.83 -0.38
CA ALA A 249 -22.74 16.15 1.02
C ALA A 249 -22.63 14.94 1.97
N ASP A 250 -22.92 13.73 1.50
CA ASP A 250 -23.18 12.58 2.37
C ASP A 250 -22.30 11.38 2.01
N VAL A 251 -20.99 11.56 2.20
CA VAL A 251 -19.99 10.51 1.95
C VAL A 251 -19.65 9.81 3.27
N ILE A 252 -20.03 8.53 3.38
CA ILE A 252 -19.83 7.74 4.61
C ILE A 252 -18.63 6.80 4.44
N THR A 253 -17.55 7.05 5.19
CA THR A 253 -16.32 6.27 5.09
C THR A 253 -15.46 6.38 6.36
N TYR A 254 -14.33 5.68 6.44
CA TYR A 254 -13.48 5.65 7.63
C TYR A 254 -12.61 6.90 7.80
N ASP A 255 -12.23 7.54 6.70
CA ASP A 255 -11.25 8.62 6.72
C ASP A 255 -11.46 9.63 5.57
N PRO A 256 -10.94 10.87 5.70
CA PRO A 256 -11.18 11.92 4.70
C PRO A 256 -10.50 11.65 3.34
N TYR A 257 -9.41 10.89 3.28
CA TYR A 257 -8.77 10.54 2.00
C TYR A 257 -9.65 9.57 1.21
N LYS A 258 -10.25 8.59 1.89
CA LYS A 258 -11.22 7.70 1.25
C LYS A 258 -12.48 8.46 0.79
N ALA A 259 -12.89 9.50 1.53
CA ALA A 259 -14.02 10.33 1.13
C ALA A 259 -13.72 11.10 -0.17
N ARG A 260 -12.49 11.63 -0.26
CA ARG A 260 -11.97 12.27 -1.48
C ARG A 260 -12.00 11.31 -2.67
N GLU A 261 -11.42 10.11 -2.53
CA GLU A 261 -11.38 9.11 -3.60
C GLU A 261 -12.78 8.71 -4.09
N GLU A 262 -13.72 8.55 -3.17
CA GLU A 262 -15.11 8.19 -3.48
C GLU A 262 -15.78 9.23 -4.39
N VAL A 263 -15.62 10.52 -4.07
CA VAL A 263 -16.19 11.62 -4.86
C VAL A 263 -15.41 11.87 -6.15
N GLU A 264 -14.09 11.73 -6.12
CA GLU A 264 -13.24 11.78 -7.32
C GLU A 264 -13.63 10.68 -8.32
N ARG A 265 -13.96 9.47 -7.84
CA ARG A 265 -14.45 8.37 -8.70
C ARG A 265 -15.81 8.70 -9.34
N ARG A 266 -16.70 9.40 -8.62
CA ARG A 266 -17.99 9.87 -9.18
C ARG A 266 -17.76 10.92 -10.26
N LEU A 267 -16.89 11.89 -10.01
CA LEU A 267 -16.47 12.90 -11.00
C LEU A 267 -15.84 12.25 -12.24
N GLU A 268 -14.95 11.28 -12.07
CA GLU A 268 -14.31 10.57 -13.20
C GLU A 268 -15.33 9.77 -14.01
N LYS A 269 -16.34 9.15 -13.38
CA LYS A 269 -17.44 8.50 -14.10
C LYS A 269 -18.22 9.50 -14.95
N VAL A 270 -18.58 10.66 -14.40
CA VAL A 270 -19.29 11.73 -15.13
C VAL A 270 -18.45 12.22 -16.32
N LYS A 271 -17.16 12.50 -16.10
CA LYS A 271 -16.21 12.89 -17.15
C LYS A 271 -16.10 11.83 -18.25
N ASN A 272 -15.98 10.55 -17.89
CA ASN A 272 -15.88 9.46 -18.86
C ASN A 272 -17.15 9.30 -19.69
N LEU A 273 -18.32 9.42 -19.08
CA LEU A 273 -19.60 9.41 -19.79
C LEU A 273 -19.75 10.61 -20.73
N TYR A 274 -19.29 11.80 -20.31
CA TYR A 274 -19.29 12.99 -21.16
C TYR A 274 -18.39 12.81 -22.40
N VAL A 275 -17.20 12.22 -22.23
CA VAL A 275 -16.26 11.97 -23.34
C VAL A 275 -16.81 11.00 -24.38
N LEU A 276 -17.80 10.14 -24.04
CA LEU A 276 -18.50 9.31 -25.04
C LEU A 276 -19.20 10.16 -26.11
N PHE A 277 -19.68 11.35 -25.74
CA PHE A 277 -20.41 12.25 -26.63
C PHE A 277 -19.58 13.44 -27.10
N HIS A 278 -18.49 13.78 -26.41
CA HIS A 278 -17.66 14.93 -26.74
C HIS A 278 -16.15 14.66 -26.57
N HIS A 279 -15.49 14.29 -27.67
CA HIS A 279 -14.08 13.84 -27.66
C HIS A 279 -13.02 14.96 -27.61
N LYS A 280 -13.40 16.24 -27.81
CA LYS A 280 -12.42 17.34 -28.02
C LYS A 280 -12.07 18.15 -26.76
N LYS A 281 -12.95 18.18 -25.77
CA LYS A 281 -12.74 18.85 -24.47
C LYS A 281 -13.29 17.95 -23.38
N GLY A 282 -12.56 17.86 -22.28
CA GLY A 282 -12.96 17.11 -21.09
C GLY A 282 -13.21 18.02 -19.90
N ILE A 283 -13.97 17.50 -18.94
CA ILE A 283 -14.15 18.11 -17.63
C ILE A 283 -12.89 17.85 -16.82
N ASN A 284 -12.33 18.88 -16.20
CA ASN A 284 -11.16 18.80 -15.35
C ASN A 284 -11.45 19.43 -13.99
N TRP A 285 -10.74 19.02 -12.95
CA TRP A 285 -10.84 19.59 -11.61
C TRP A 285 -9.48 19.76 -10.97
N ASN A 286 -9.43 20.60 -9.95
CA ASN A 286 -8.23 20.87 -9.17
C ASN A 286 -7.83 19.65 -8.32
N GLU A 287 -6.52 19.44 -8.14
CA GLU A 287 -5.99 18.34 -7.34
C GLU A 287 -6.38 18.42 -5.85
N GLU A 288 -6.62 19.63 -5.35
CA GLU A 288 -7.03 19.90 -3.98
C GLU A 288 -8.54 19.72 -3.79
N ALA A 289 -8.91 18.90 -2.80
CA ALA A 289 -10.27 18.70 -2.33
C ALA A 289 -10.46 19.32 -0.94
N PHE A 290 -11.60 19.99 -0.75
CA PHE A 290 -12.03 20.53 0.54
C PHE A 290 -12.98 19.53 1.19
N ILE A 291 -12.65 19.07 2.39
CA ILE A 291 -13.38 17.98 3.04
C ILE A 291 -13.77 18.42 4.44
N LEU A 292 -15.04 18.31 4.78
CA LEU A 292 -15.57 18.59 6.11
C LEU A 292 -16.05 17.28 6.73
N CYS A 293 -15.45 16.89 7.85
CA CYS A 293 -15.98 15.83 8.69
C CYS A 293 -17.16 16.40 9.51
N LYS A 294 -18.39 16.03 9.15
CA LYS A 294 -19.60 16.56 9.81
C LYS A 294 -19.68 16.14 11.27
N THR A 295 -19.20 14.95 11.61
CA THR A 295 -19.22 14.43 12.99
C THR A 295 -18.25 15.18 13.91
N ALA A 296 -17.04 15.48 13.42
CA ALA A 296 -15.99 16.12 14.21
C ALA A 296 -15.92 17.64 14.01
N GLN A 297 -16.71 18.20 13.09
CA GLN A 297 -16.68 19.61 12.68
C GLN A 297 -15.25 20.08 12.34
N ARG A 298 -14.50 19.21 11.65
CA ARG A 298 -13.10 19.42 11.26
C ARG A 298 -12.96 19.44 9.75
N GLU A 299 -12.25 20.45 9.26
CA GLU A 299 -11.96 20.64 7.84
C GLU A 299 -10.58 20.11 7.47
N PHE A 300 -10.45 19.65 6.24
CA PHE A 300 -9.23 19.15 5.64
C PHE A 300 -9.10 19.71 4.22
N LEU A 301 -7.88 20.12 3.85
CA LEU A 301 -7.50 20.42 2.48
C LEU A 301 -6.55 19.32 2.01
N ILE A 302 -7.04 18.43 1.15
CA ILE A 302 -6.30 17.22 0.75
C ILE A 302 -5.97 17.28 -0.73
N LYS A 303 -4.67 17.25 -1.04
CA LYS A 303 -4.15 17.08 -2.40
C LYS A 303 -4.30 15.64 -2.87
N ARG A 304 -4.28 15.46 -4.20
CA ARG A 304 -4.24 14.12 -4.80
C ARG A 304 -3.05 13.31 -4.26
N PRO A 305 -3.29 12.12 -3.67
CA PRO A 305 -2.21 11.23 -3.29
C PRO A 305 -1.35 10.84 -4.50
N LEU A 306 -0.09 10.50 -4.25
CA LEU A 306 0.80 10.01 -5.31
C LEU A 306 0.26 8.68 -5.87
N GLY A 307 0.14 8.60 -7.18
CA GLY A 307 -0.24 7.36 -7.86
C GLY A 307 0.81 6.25 -7.68
N PRO A 308 0.44 4.96 -7.71
CA PRO A 308 1.34 3.84 -7.46
C PRO A 308 2.61 3.85 -8.32
N MET A 309 2.47 4.17 -9.61
CA MET A 309 3.58 4.28 -10.57
C MET A 309 4.64 5.31 -10.19
N LYS A 310 4.29 6.32 -9.38
CA LYS A 310 5.20 7.37 -8.91
C LYS A 310 5.89 7.02 -7.58
N LYS A 311 5.52 5.91 -6.94
CA LYS A 311 6.11 5.43 -5.67
C LYS A 311 7.31 4.50 -5.87
N GLY A 312 7.69 4.24 -7.13
CA GLY A 312 8.85 3.42 -7.48
C GLY A 312 10.19 4.13 -7.24
N PHE A 313 11.27 3.38 -7.44
CA PHE A 313 12.61 3.98 -7.50
C PHE A 313 12.71 4.88 -8.72
N ASP A 314 13.08 6.14 -8.51
CA ASP A 314 13.24 7.10 -9.58
C ASP A 314 14.63 7.75 -9.55
N LEU A 315 15.20 7.94 -10.73
CA LEU A 315 16.49 8.60 -10.91
C LEU A 315 16.27 10.11 -11.02
N LYS A 316 17.19 10.88 -10.46
CA LYS A 316 17.24 12.32 -10.77
C LYS A 316 17.43 12.52 -12.27
N ALA A 317 16.79 13.55 -12.84
CA ALA A 317 16.78 13.83 -14.27
C ALA A 317 18.17 13.75 -14.94
N GLU A 318 19.20 14.34 -14.33
CA GLU A 318 20.58 14.29 -14.83
C GLU A 318 21.13 12.86 -14.94
N LYS A 319 20.89 12.03 -13.91
CA LYS A 319 21.33 10.63 -13.91
C LYS A 319 20.53 9.79 -14.90
N ALA A 320 19.22 10.03 -14.98
CA ALA A 320 18.35 9.36 -15.96
C ALA A 320 18.82 9.65 -17.40
N ALA A 321 19.18 10.90 -17.70
CA ALA A 321 19.72 11.28 -19.01
C ALA A 321 21.04 10.57 -19.35
N ILE A 322 21.95 10.42 -18.37
CA ILE A 322 23.21 9.68 -18.57
C ILE A 322 22.94 8.20 -18.87
N GLU A 323 22.05 7.56 -18.10
CA GLU A 323 21.71 6.16 -18.31
C GLU A 323 20.97 5.93 -19.64
N LEU A 324 20.05 6.83 -20.04
CA LEU A 324 19.38 6.76 -21.34
C LEU A 324 20.38 6.86 -22.49
N ASN A 325 21.30 7.83 -22.44
CA ASN A 325 22.33 7.99 -23.46
C ASN A 325 23.26 6.76 -23.54
N ARG A 326 23.57 6.13 -22.41
CA ARG A 326 24.34 4.88 -22.37
C ARG A 326 23.55 3.73 -22.98
N PHE A 327 22.27 3.61 -22.63
CA PHE A 327 21.37 2.58 -23.14
C PHE A 327 21.25 2.65 -24.67
N ILE A 328 20.91 3.83 -25.22
CA ILE A 328 20.77 4.03 -26.68
C ILE A 328 22.06 3.69 -27.43
N LYS A 329 23.24 3.98 -26.86
CA LYS A 329 24.53 3.72 -27.51
C LYS A 329 24.92 2.23 -27.51
N ASN A 330 24.55 1.50 -26.47
CA ASN A 330 25.12 0.17 -26.20
C ASN A 330 24.09 -0.97 -26.29
N PHE A 331 22.80 -0.66 -26.37
CA PHE A 331 21.73 -1.65 -26.42
C PHE A 331 21.31 -1.91 -27.87
N GLY A 332 21.29 -3.18 -28.25
CA GLY A 332 20.79 -3.63 -29.54
C GLY A 332 20.22 -5.04 -29.42
N LEU A 333 19.15 -5.29 -30.16
CA LEU A 333 18.49 -6.60 -30.27
C LEU A 333 18.28 -6.93 -31.76
N ALA A 334 18.07 -8.20 -32.07
CA ALA A 334 17.55 -8.59 -33.38
C ALA A 334 16.20 -7.91 -33.65
N SER A 335 15.90 -7.58 -34.92
CA SER A 335 14.75 -6.74 -35.30
C SER A 335 13.42 -7.22 -34.68
N SER A 336 13.15 -8.53 -34.69
CA SER A 336 11.93 -9.10 -34.11
C SER A 336 11.84 -8.94 -32.59
N SER A 337 12.97 -9.00 -31.89
CA SER A 337 13.04 -8.82 -30.44
C SER A 337 12.99 -7.34 -30.06
N PHE A 338 13.55 -6.47 -30.89
CA PHE A 338 13.48 -5.02 -30.69
C PHE A 338 12.05 -4.50 -30.78
N VAL A 339 11.24 -4.98 -31.73
CA VAL A 339 9.80 -4.63 -31.82
C VAL A 339 9.04 -5.03 -30.56
N LYS A 340 9.37 -6.17 -29.93
CA LYS A 340 8.75 -6.57 -28.65
C LYS A 340 9.17 -5.65 -27.51
N PHE A 341 10.46 -5.29 -27.45
CA PHE A 341 10.97 -4.36 -26.47
C PHE A 341 10.31 -2.97 -26.60
N ASP A 342 10.17 -2.45 -27.81
CA ASP A 342 9.53 -1.16 -28.09
C ASP A 342 8.09 -1.12 -27.56
N ARG A 343 7.30 -2.17 -27.83
CA ARG A 343 5.94 -2.31 -27.28
C ARG A 343 5.90 -2.31 -25.76
N VAL A 344 6.88 -2.95 -25.11
CA VAL A 344 6.98 -2.96 -23.64
C VAL A 344 7.26 -1.56 -23.10
N VAL A 345 8.09 -0.78 -23.80
CA VAL A 345 8.34 0.63 -23.46
C VAL A 345 7.06 1.45 -23.60
N ASP A 346 6.28 1.25 -24.67
CA ASP A 346 5.00 1.94 -24.89
C ASP A 346 3.97 1.61 -23.79
N PHE A 347 3.81 0.33 -23.45
CA PHE A 347 2.91 -0.10 -22.37
C PHE A 347 3.34 0.49 -21.02
N HIS A 348 4.65 0.51 -20.72
CA HIS A 348 5.17 1.12 -19.51
C HIS A 348 4.87 2.64 -19.45
N GLY A 349 5.13 3.36 -20.55
CA GLY A 349 4.80 4.80 -20.65
C GLY A 349 3.31 5.07 -20.50
N SER A 350 2.47 4.21 -21.10
CA SER A 350 1.01 4.29 -20.98
C SER A 350 0.53 4.06 -19.54
N ALA A 351 1.16 3.13 -18.82
CA ALA A 351 0.88 2.88 -17.40
C ALA A 351 1.24 4.10 -16.54
N ILE A 352 2.35 4.80 -16.82
CA ILE A 352 2.72 6.02 -16.07
C ILE A 352 1.73 7.17 -16.33
N ALA A 353 1.27 7.31 -17.58
CA ALA A 353 0.38 8.39 -17.98
C ALA A 353 -1.08 8.21 -17.52
N ASN A 354 -1.50 6.96 -17.27
CA ASN A 354 -2.86 6.65 -16.86
C ASN A 354 -3.05 6.87 -15.35
N GLU A 355 -4.19 7.42 -14.94
CA GLU A 355 -4.49 7.67 -13.51
C GLU A 355 -5.26 6.51 -12.86
N ILE A 356 -5.87 5.64 -13.67
CA ILE A 356 -6.70 4.51 -13.22
C ILE A 356 -5.80 3.29 -12.99
N VAL A 357 -5.75 2.83 -11.75
CA VAL A 357 -4.84 1.76 -11.29
C VAL A 357 -5.05 0.46 -12.06
N GLU A 358 -6.29 0.13 -12.40
CA GLU A 358 -6.67 -1.06 -13.17
C GLU A 358 -6.01 -1.05 -14.55
N TYR A 359 -6.00 0.11 -15.24
CA TYR A 359 -5.32 0.24 -16.53
C TYR A 359 -3.80 0.22 -16.40
N GLN A 360 -3.25 0.76 -15.31
CA GLN A 360 -1.82 0.61 -15.02
C GLN A 360 -1.45 -0.87 -14.90
N LEU A 361 -2.23 -1.64 -14.13
CA LEU A 361 -1.98 -3.06 -13.91
C LEU A 361 -2.08 -3.89 -15.20
N ILE A 362 -3.12 -3.65 -16.02
CA ILE A 362 -3.29 -4.34 -17.31
C ILE A 362 -2.13 -4.05 -18.25
N ASN A 363 -1.68 -2.79 -18.35
CA ASN A 363 -0.55 -2.43 -19.20
C ASN A 363 0.76 -3.08 -18.73
N LEU A 364 1.00 -3.10 -17.42
CA LEU A 364 2.17 -3.77 -16.84
C LEU A 364 2.13 -5.29 -17.06
N TRP A 365 0.98 -5.92 -16.86
CA TRP A 365 0.80 -7.34 -17.13
C TRP A 365 1.03 -7.67 -18.61
N THR A 366 0.42 -6.90 -19.52
CA THR A 366 0.59 -7.04 -20.97
C THR A 366 2.06 -6.87 -21.38
N SER A 367 2.80 -6.00 -20.67
CA SER A 367 4.25 -5.85 -20.87
C SER A 367 5.01 -7.16 -20.57
N LEU A 368 4.69 -7.82 -19.45
CA LEU A 368 5.30 -9.10 -19.09
C LEU A 368 4.96 -10.19 -20.11
N GLU A 369 3.71 -10.25 -20.57
CA GLU A 369 3.29 -11.20 -21.59
C GLU A 369 3.99 -10.97 -22.94
N THR A 370 4.27 -9.71 -23.28
CA THR A 370 4.90 -9.33 -24.54
C THR A 370 6.39 -9.69 -24.58
N ILE A 371 7.09 -9.51 -23.46
CA ILE A 371 8.54 -9.75 -23.39
C ILE A 371 8.89 -11.23 -23.26
N ILE A 372 8.01 -12.03 -22.66
CA ILE A 372 8.26 -13.45 -22.37
C ILE A 372 7.82 -14.32 -23.56
N PRO A 373 8.71 -15.17 -24.12
CA PRO A 373 8.33 -16.10 -25.18
C PRO A 373 7.23 -17.07 -24.72
N ALA A 374 6.25 -17.31 -25.59
CA ALA A 374 5.20 -18.28 -25.32
C ALA A 374 5.77 -19.70 -25.19
N ASN A 375 5.25 -20.46 -24.23
CA ASN A 375 5.56 -21.86 -24.04
C ASN A 375 4.26 -22.67 -24.08
N SER A 376 4.14 -23.59 -25.04
CA SER A 376 2.92 -24.37 -25.26
C SER A 376 2.67 -25.43 -24.20
N THR A 377 3.66 -25.76 -23.36
CA THR A 377 3.54 -26.84 -22.36
C THR A 377 3.15 -26.35 -20.97
N LYS A 378 3.07 -25.03 -20.75
CA LYS A 378 2.78 -24.43 -19.44
C LYS A 378 1.62 -23.46 -19.56
N SER A 379 0.90 -23.25 -18.45
CA SER A 379 -0.04 -22.13 -18.36
C SER A 379 0.71 -20.80 -18.54
N LYS A 380 0.01 -19.79 -19.04
CA LYS A 380 0.60 -18.47 -19.33
C LYS A 380 1.25 -17.85 -18.08
N ILE A 381 0.55 -17.91 -16.94
CA ILE A 381 1.02 -17.40 -15.65
C ILE A 381 2.27 -18.18 -15.19
N ALA A 382 2.24 -19.52 -15.20
CA ALA A 382 3.38 -20.33 -14.78
C ALA A 382 4.62 -20.06 -15.64
N ASN A 383 4.44 -19.91 -16.96
CA ASN A 383 5.53 -19.56 -17.88
C ASN A 383 6.15 -18.19 -17.55
N ILE A 384 5.31 -17.20 -17.23
CA ILE A 384 5.77 -15.85 -16.85
C ILE A 384 6.56 -15.90 -15.55
N VAL A 385 6.02 -16.55 -14.52
CA VAL A 385 6.68 -16.69 -13.22
C VAL A 385 8.04 -17.38 -13.38
N ASP A 386 8.08 -18.56 -14.00
CA ASP A 386 9.32 -19.32 -14.18
C ASP A 386 10.39 -18.54 -14.97
N SER A 387 9.97 -17.73 -15.94
CA SER A 387 10.88 -16.91 -16.75
C SER A 387 11.45 -15.72 -15.99
N LEU A 388 10.68 -15.10 -15.09
CA LEU A 388 11.11 -13.90 -14.35
C LEU A 388 11.87 -14.21 -13.07
N MET A 389 11.52 -15.31 -12.39
CA MET A 389 12.07 -15.66 -11.08
C MET A 389 13.60 -15.65 -11.01
N PRO A 390 14.37 -16.20 -11.97
CA PRO A 390 15.82 -16.19 -11.92
C PRO A 390 16.41 -14.76 -11.87
N PHE A 391 15.83 -13.82 -12.62
CA PHE A 391 16.30 -12.43 -12.67
C PHE A 391 15.98 -11.67 -11.39
N LEU A 392 14.78 -11.91 -10.83
CA LEU A 392 14.37 -11.33 -9.56
C LEU A 392 15.27 -11.83 -8.42
N ILE A 393 15.53 -13.14 -8.35
CA ILE A 393 16.39 -13.75 -7.31
C ILE A 393 17.82 -13.22 -7.41
N LEU A 394 18.39 -13.15 -8.62
CA LEU A 394 19.78 -12.71 -8.83
C LEU A 394 20.05 -11.32 -8.24
N THR A 395 19.06 -10.43 -8.28
CA THR A 395 19.20 -9.04 -7.85
C THR A 395 18.66 -8.79 -6.43
N TYR A 396 17.88 -9.71 -5.87
CA TYR A 396 17.18 -9.53 -4.61
C TYR A 396 18.10 -9.26 -3.43
N THR A 397 19.06 -10.14 -3.15
CA THR A 397 20.00 -9.99 -2.03
C THR A 397 20.82 -8.71 -2.17
N LYS A 398 21.29 -8.40 -3.39
CA LYS A 398 22.01 -7.16 -3.67
C LYS A 398 21.16 -5.93 -3.37
N LYS A 399 19.88 -5.93 -3.77
CA LYS A 399 18.93 -4.85 -3.50
C LYS A 399 18.75 -4.62 -1.99
N LEU A 400 18.62 -5.69 -1.20
CA LEU A 400 18.54 -5.60 0.26
C LEU A 400 19.79 -4.98 0.88
N ILE A 401 20.98 -5.46 0.50
CA ILE A 401 22.25 -4.95 1.03
C ILE A 401 22.45 -3.47 0.66
N LEU A 402 22.15 -3.09 -0.58
CA LEU A 402 22.23 -1.71 -1.04
C LEU A 402 21.26 -0.80 -0.28
N ARG A 403 20.02 -1.27 -0.05
CA ARG A 403 19.03 -0.50 0.70
C ARG A 403 19.44 -0.34 2.16
N PHE A 404 19.81 -1.43 2.82
CA PHE A 404 20.31 -1.42 4.20
C PHE A 404 21.51 -0.49 4.36
N THR A 405 22.48 -0.55 3.43
CA THR A 405 23.62 0.36 3.39
C THR A 405 23.17 1.83 3.29
N SER A 406 22.24 2.13 2.38
CA SER A 406 21.70 3.48 2.24
C SER A 406 20.98 3.95 3.50
N ASP A 407 20.22 3.07 4.15
CA ASP A 407 19.45 3.40 5.35
C ASP A 407 20.37 3.67 6.55
N LEU A 408 21.42 2.88 6.74
CA LEU A 408 22.47 3.17 7.73
C LEU A 408 23.11 4.56 7.50
N MET A 409 23.48 4.85 6.25
CA MET A 409 24.10 6.13 5.90
C MET A 409 23.16 7.32 6.09
N ASN A 410 21.88 7.14 5.80
CA ASN A 410 20.84 8.14 6.03
C ASN A 410 20.54 8.34 7.52
N TRP A 411 20.67 7.29 8.34
CA TRP A 411 20.50 7.36 9.79
C TRP A 411 21.64 8.15 10.43
N ASN A 412 22.89 7.71 10.28
CA ASN A 412 24.04 8.43 10.79
C ASN A 412 25.33 8.07 10.03
N SER A 413 25.58 8.79 8.95
CA SER A 413 26.77 8.55 8.11
C SER A 413 28.11 8.64 8.85
N ALA A 414 28.21 9.46 9.91
CA ALA A 414 29.46 9.63 10.67
C ALA A 414 29.75 8.39 11.54
N ILE A 415 28.77 7.96 12.33
CA ILE A 415 28.87 6.74 13.15
C ILE A 415 29.10 5.53 12.25
N VAL A 416 28.32 5.37 11.18
CA VAL A 416 28.45 4.24 10.26
C VAL A 416 29.85 4.20 9.64
N LYS A 417 30.36 5.32 9.12
CA LYS A 417 31.74 5.37 8.60
C LYS A 417 32.77 5.02 9.66
N SER A 418 32.58 5.44 10.91
CA SER A 418 33.47 5.11 12.04
C SER A 418 33.49 3.60 12.32
N VAL A 419 32.32 2.98 12.45
CA VAL A 419 32.16 1.54 12.68
C VAL A 419 32.75 0.74 11.52
N LEU A 420 32.40 1.09 10.28
CA LEU A 420 32.89 0.38 9.09
C LEU A 420 34.42 0.44 8.95
N ARG A 421 35.09 1.49 9.43
CA ARG A 421 36.57 1.60 9.42
C ARG A 421 37.26 0.60 10.35
N LYS A 422 36.57 0.11 11.38
CA LYS A 422 37.10 -0.85 12.34
C LYS A 422 36.97 -2.31 11.87
N ILE A 423 36.24 -2.56 10.79
CA ILE A 423 36.04 -3.92 10.26
C ILE A 423 37.36 -4.43 9.66
N PRO A 424 37.90 -5.56 10.15
CA PRO A 424 39.11 -6.19 9.59
C PRO A 424 38.96 -6.46 8.10
N ASP A 425 40.06 -6.38 7.34
CA ASP A 425 40.14 -6.72 5.91
C ASP A 425 39.15 -5.98 4.99
N SER A 426 38.55 -4.89 5.47
CA SER A 426 37.54 -4.12 4.72
C SER A 426 38.11 -2.97 3.88
N LYS A 427 39.44 -2.80 3.87
CA LYS A 427 40.13 -1.68 3.20
C LYS A 427 40.09 -1.87 1.68
N GLY A 428 39.61 -0.86 0.96
CA GLY A 428 39.52 -0.86 -0.52
C GLY A 428 38.20 -1.41 -1.07
N LEU A 429 37.39 -2.07 -0.24
CA LEU A 429 36.07 -2.56 -0.62
C LEU A 429 35.04 -1.44 -0.76
N ALA A 430 34.05 -1.67 -1.61
CA ALA A 430 32.92 -0.76 -1.76
C ALA A 430 32.07 -0.73 -0.48
N LEU A 431 31.37 0.37 -0.25
CA LEU A 431 30.58 0.56 0.98
C LEU A 431 29.59 -0.59 1.28
N PRO A 432 28.82 -1.11 0.30
CA PRO A 432 27.88 -2.21 0.56
C PRO A 432 28.56 -3.52 0.97
N GLU A 433 29.76 -3.80 0.45
CA GLU A 433 30.54 -4.99 0.79
C GLU A 433 31.04 -4.91 2.24
N ARG A 434 31.47 -3.72 2.65
CA ARG A 434 31.88 -3.46 4.04
C ARG A 434 30.72 -3.61 5.02
N VAL A 435 29.52 -3.16 4.63
CA VAL A 435 28.29 -3.39 5.42
C VAL A 435 27.95 -4.88 5.48
N LEU A 436 28.16 -5.64 4.41
CA LEU A 436 27.97 -7.09 4.45
C LEU A 436 28.94 -7.78 5.41
N MET A 437 30.22 -7.38 5.41
CA MET A 437 31.21 -7.87 6.38
C MET A 437 30.85 -7.52 7.81
N LEU A 438 30.22 -6.36 8.06
CA LEU A 438 29.75 -5.99 9.40
C LEU A 438 28.80 -7.04 9.97
N LEU A 439 27.94 -7.64 9.13
CA LEU A 439 26.98 -8.68 9.55
C LEU A 439 27.66 -10.00 9.95
N GLN A 440 28.93 -10.19 9.61
CA GLN A 440 29.72 -11.37 9.98
C GLN A 440 30.47 -11.19 11.30
N VAL A 441 30.54 -9.95 11.82
CA VAL A 441 31.24 -9.66 13.07
C VAL A 441 30.37 -10.11 14.24
N VAL A 442 30.78 -11.18 14.93
CA VAL A 442 30.03 -11.80 16.05
C VAL A 442 29.90 -10.85 17.24
N GLU A 443 30.90 -10.00 17.49
CA GLU A 443 30.88 -8.99 18.55
C GLU A 443 31.45 -7.66 18.05
N ASN A 444 30.70 -6.59 18.24
CA ASN A 444 31.22 -5.24 18.08
C ASN A 444 32.16 -4.97 19.26
N LYS A 445 33.47 -5.17 19.08
CA LYS A 445 34.49 -4.70 20.02
C LYS A 445 34.58 -3.18 19.92
N SER A 446 33.55 -2.50 20.43
CA SER A 446 33.47 -1.05 20.52
C SER A 446 33.43 -0.62 21.96
#